data_AF-A0A7W1Q2B3-F1
#
_entry.id   AF-A0A7W1Q2B3-F1
#
_cell.length_a   1.000
_cell.length_b   1.000
_cell.length_c   1.000
_cell.angle_alpha   90.00
_cell.angle_beta   90.00
_cell.angle_gamma   90.00
#
_symmetry.space_group_name_H-M   'P 1'
#
loop_
_entity.id
_entity.type
_entity.pdbx_description
1 polymer ?
#
loop_
_entity_poly.entity_id
_entity_poly.type
_entity_poly.pdbx_seq_one_letter_code
_entity_poly.pdbx_strand_id
1 'polypeptide(L)'
;VYRHIRFGDTPLGPNRLEINYKSFAEDPDSTTDPVEATQDWRLPPDARPESVLVGDTYRCFPGRAALVASDPGNWLLAGIVHTGQALPGVVGIEYSGVDLDAPTPRPIEVLFHSPVVCGTTHQHDFADAVYYTTPSGAGVFESGTQDWVCGMDPFCTGPAQAGHVAPLLDAISTRLFTTFAAGPAGLTHPALDNLAALHIRAGAHEAPAPDTD
;
A
#
# COMPACT_ATOMS: atom_id res chain seq x y z
N VAL A 1 -7.09 -1.19 4.01
CA VAL A 1 -8.55 -1.37 3.80
C VAL A 1 -8.70 -2.75 3.18
N TYR A 2 -9.61 -3.62 3.61
CA TYR A 2 -9.70 -4.97 3.00
C TYR A 2 -11.13 -5.50 3.03
N ARG A 3 -11.77 -5.48 4.21
CA ARG A 3 -13.17 -5.88 4.37
C ARG A 3 -14.12 -4.70 4.52
N HIS A 4 -15.33 -4.86 4.02
CA HIS A 4 -16.47 -4.07 4.44
C HIS A 4 -16.76 -4.34 5.92
N ILE A 5 -17.21 -3.31 6.64
CA ILE A 5 -17.60 -3.40 8.05
C ILE A 5 -18.93 -2.68 8.21
N ARG A 6 -19.91 -3.35 8.83
CA ARG A 6 -21.17 -2.71 9.25
C ARG A 6 -21.14 -2.43 10.74
N PHE A 7 -21.85 -1.38 11.14
CA PHE A 7 -22.12 -1.11 12.55
C PHE A 7 -23.61 -1.33 12.84
N GLY A 8 -23.89 -1.95 13.99
CA GLY A 8 -25.24 -2.21 14.47
C GLY A 8 -25.50 -1.63 15.85
N ASP A 9 -26.77 -1.53 16.20
CA ASP A 9 -27.24 -1.04 17.49
C ASP A 9 -27.16 -2.14 18.56
N THR A 10 -27.01 -1.72 19.82
CA THR A 10 -27.10 -2.61 20.99
C THR A 10 -27.92 -1.93 22.10
N PRO A 11 -28.25 -2.61 23.21
CA PRO A 11 -28.85 -1.95 24.37
C PRO A 11 -28.01 -0.79 24.96
N LEU A 12 -26.72 -0.69 24.61
CA LEU A 12 -25.83 0.40 25.02
C LEU A 12 -25.88 1.62 24.08
N GLY A 13 -26.67 1.57 23.00
CA GLY A 13 -26.86 2.65 22.04
C GLY A 13 -26.50 2.27 20.59
N PRO A 14 -26.62 3.24 19.66
CA PRO A 14 -26.39 2.99 18.25
C PRO A 14 -24.91 2.81 17.90
N ASN A 15 -24.62 2.03 16.85
CA ASN A 15 -23.26 1.73 16.39
C ASN A 15 -22.33 1.22 17.50
N ARG A 16 -22.81 0.20 18.24
CA ARG A 16 -22.08 -0.45 19.35
C ARG A 16 -21.78 -1.92 19.10
N LEU A 17 -22.16 -2.43 17.94
CA LEU A 17 -21.79 -3.74 17.43
C LEU A 17 -21.01 -3.55 16.13
N GLU A 18 -19.81 -4.13 16.04
CA GLU A 18 -19.07 -4.26 14.77
C GLU A 18 -19.42 -5.61 14.15
N ILE A 19 -19.82 -5.60 12.88
CA ILE A 19 -20.27 -6.78 12.16
C ILE A 19 -19.32 -7.03 10.99
N ASN A 20 -18.72 -8.22 10.97
CA ASN A 20 -17.92 -8.71 9.86
C ASN A 20 -18.11 -10.22 9.66
N TYR A 21 -18.83 -10.57 8.61
CA TYR A 21 -18.83 -11.88 8.00
C TYR A 21 -17.72 -11.96 6.96
N LYS A 22 -16.86 -12.97 7.09
CA LYS A 22 -15.74 -13.21 6.14
C LYS A 22 -16.19 -13.88 4.84
N SER A 23 -17.37 -14.50 4.85
CA SER A 23 -17.98 -15.17 3.71
C SER A 23 -19.26 -14.43 3.34
N PHE A 24 -19.40 -14.07 2.06
CA PHE A 24 -20.61 -13.45 1.54
C PHE A 24 -21.85 -14.32 1.83
N ALA A 25 -21.76 -15.62 1.58
CA ALA A 25 -22.90 -16.53 1.76
C ALA A 25 -23.33 -16.72 3.23
N GLU A 26 -22.47 -16.35 4.19
CA GLU A 26 -22.79 -16.43 5.62
C GLU A 26 -23.36 -15.12 6.17
N ASP A 27 -23.20 -14.00 5.43
CA ASP A 27 -23.79 -12.72 5.82
C ASP A 27 -25.28 -12.73 5.50
N PRO A 28 -26.18 -12.52 6.49
CA PRO A 28 -27.61 -12.41 6.23
C PRO A 28 -27.95 -11.36 5.16
N ASP A 29 -27.20 -10.26 5.12
CA ASP A 29 -27.44 -9.16 4.18
C ASP A 29 -27.09 -9.54 2.74
N SER A 30 -26.33 -10.62 2.52
CA SER A 30 -26.10 -11.16 1.16
C SER A 30 -27.40 -11.54 0.42
N THR A 31 -28.49 -11.74 1.17
CA THR A 31 -29.81 -12.06 0.60
C THR A 31 -30.77 -10.88 0.63
N THR A 32 -30.67 -10.00 1.62
CA THR A 32 -31.63 -8.90 1.82
C THR A 32 -31.14 -7.57 1.26
N ASP A 33 -29.86 -7.26 1.42
CA ASP A 33 -29.21 -6.06 0.88
C ASP A 33 -27.74 -6.35 0.51
N PRO A 34 -27.50 -7.01 -0.64
CA PRO A 34 -26.18 -7.56 -0.97
C PRO A 34 -25.03 -6.54 -0.98
N VAL A 35 -25.30 -5.27 -1.23
CA VAL A 35 -24.27 -4.21 -1.26
C VAL A 35 -23.77 -3.84 0.15
N GLU A 36 -24.55 -4.17 1.18
CA GLU A 36 -24.18 -3.98 2.58
C GLU A 36 -23.45 -5.21 3.16
N ALA A 37 -23.32 -6.31 2.42
CA ALA A 37 -22.61 -7.50 2.88
C ALA A 37 -21.12 -7.23 3.17
N THR A 38 -20.57 -7.82 4.23
CA THR A 38 -19.28 -7.40 4.81
C THR A 38 -18.04 -8.15 4.27
N GLN A 39 -18.11 -8.70 3.05
CA GLN A 39 -16.98 -9.41 2.45
C GLN A 39 -15.83 -8.45 2.05
N ASP A 40 -14.84 -8.96 1.33
CA ASP A 40 -13.71 -8.15 0.87
C ASP A 40 -14.17 -7.08 -0.16
N TRP A 41 -13.67 -5.84 -0.02
CA TRP A 41 -14.06 -4.68 -0.84
C TRP A 41 -13.86 -4.89 -2.35
N ARG A 42 -12.90 -5.73 -2.73
CA ARG A 42 -12.58 -6.01 -4.14
C ARG A 42 -13.57 -6.97 -4.82
N LEU A 43 -14.49 -7.58 -4.08
CA LEU A 43 -15.40 -8.61 -4.59
C LEU A 43 -16.79 -8.03 -4.93
N PRO A 44 -17.52 -8.62 -5.90
CA PRO A 44 -18.92 -8.24 -6.17
C PRO A 44 -19.78 -8.48 -4.93
N PRO A 45 -20.86 -7.70 -4.70
CA PRO A 45 -21.64 -7.01 -5.73
C PRO A 45 -21.30 -5.53 -5.99
N ASP A 46 -20.62 -4.83 -5.08
CA ASP A 46 -20.10 -3.47 -5.30
C ASP A 46 -18.57 -3.45 -5.17
N ALA A 47 -17.89 -4.04 -6.16
CA ALA A 47 -16.44 -4.19 -6.12
C ALA A 47 -15.74 -2.82 -6.18
N ARG A 48 -15.14 -2.41 -5.06
CA ARG A 48 -14.31 -1.21 -4.90
C ARG A 48 -12.96 -1.58 -4.29
N PRO A 49 -12.02 -2.14 -5.07
CA PRO A 49 -10.74 -2.59 -4.56
C PRO A 49 -9.98 -1.45 -3.90
N GLU A 50 -9.10 -1.80 -2.98
CA GLU A 50 -8.27 -0.88 -2.19
C GLU A 50 -7.58 0.18 -3.04
N SER A 51 -7.14 -0.21 -4.23
CA SER A 51 -6.41 0.62 -5.18
C SER A 51 -7.16 1.89 -5.56
N VAL A 52 -8.50 1.87 -5.59
CA VAL A 52 -9.29 3.08 -5.91
C VAL A 52 -9.17 4.16 -4.84
N LEU A 53 -8.74 3.80 -3.63
CA LEU A 53 -8.57 4.71 -2.50
C LEU A 53 -7.09 4.98 -2.21
N VAL A 54 -6.25 3.94 -2.17
CA VAL A 54 -4.85 4.06 -1.71
C VAL A 54 -3.81 3.90 -2.82
N GLY A 55 -4.22 3.53 -4.03
CA GLY A 55 -3.35 3.43 -5.21
C GLY A 55 -2.91 2.01 -5.54
N ASP A 56 -2.88 1.10 -4.57
CA ASP A 56 -2.42 -0.28 -4.72
C ASP A 56 -3.32 -1.29 -3.97
N THR A 57 -2.97 -2.58 -4.02
CA THR A 57 -3.80 -3.66 -3.44
C THR A 57 -3.00 -4.56 -2.52
N TYR A 58 -3.63 -5.07 -1.44
CA TYR A 58 -3.02 -6.13 -0.62
C TYR A 58 -2.63 -7.33 -1.49
N ARG A 59 -1.39 -7.79 -1.32
CA ARG A 59 -0.78 -8.91 -2.07
C ARG A 59 -0.70 -10.18 -1.25
N CYS A 60 0.05 -10.16 -0.15
CA CYS A 60 0.32 -11.38 0.60
C CYS A 60 0.78 -11.13 2.04
N PHE A 61 0.56 -12.18 2.84
CA PHE A 61 1.15 -12.41 4.14
C PHE A 61 1.72 -13.85 4.20
N PRO A 62 2.82 -14.10 4.92
CA PRO A 62 3.81 -13.11 5.32
C PRO A 62 4.67 -12.72 4.11
N GLY A 63 5.10 -11.47 4.02
CA GLY A 63 6.16 -11.03 3.10
C GLY A 63 7.22 -10.29 3.89
N ARG A 64 8.50 -10.52 3.57
CA ARG A 64 9.61 -9.78 4.17
C ARG A 64 10.68 -9.50 3.14
N ALA A 65 11.08 -8.23 3.04
CA ALA A 65 12.11 -7.79 2.10
C ALA A 65 12.76 -6.48 2.57
N ALA A 66 13.77 -6.03 1.83
CA ALA A 66 14.18 -4.63 1.89
C ALA A 66 13.19 -3.76 1.12
N LEU A 67 12.97 -2.52 1.56
CA LEU A 67 12.27 -1.51 0.75
C LEU A 67 13.26 -0.89 -0.24
N VAL A 68 13.03 -0.99 -1.55
CA VAL A 68 13.99 -0.62 -2.60
C VAL A 68 13.54 0.62 -3.35
N ALA A 69 14.33 1.69 -3.30
CA ALA A 69 14.00 2.96 -3.96
C ALA A 69 14.03 2.84 -5.50
N SER A 70 12.92 3.13 -6.15
CA SER A 70 12.75 3.08 -7.62
C SER A 70 12.68 4.46 -8.27
N ASP A 71 12.21 5.47 -7.55
CA ASP A 71 12.07 6.83 -8.07
C ASP A 71 12.63 7.90 -7.10
N PRO A 72 13.95 7.96 -6.90
CA PRO A 72 14.58 8.94 -6.01
C PRO A 72 14.51 10.37 -6.54
N GLY A 73 14.06 10.58 -7.79
CA GLY A 73 13.87 11.91 -8.37
C GLY A 73 12.60 12.60 -7.87
N ASN A 74 11.63 11.81 -7.37
CA ASN A 74 10.40 12.33 -6.79
C ASN A 74 10.69 13.28 -5.61
N TRP A 75 9.87 14.32 -5.46
CA TRP A 75 10.00 15.34 -4.42
C TRP A 75 10.07 14.76 -3.00
N LEU A 76 9.41 13.62 -2.76
CA LEU A 76 9.38 12.96 -1.46
C LEU A 76 10.73 12.30 -1.13
N LEU A 77 11.45 11.82 -2.14
CA LEU A 77 12.67 11.03 -2.00
C LEU A 77 13.96 11.78 -2.31
N ALA A 78 13.87 12.87 -3.09
CA ALA A 78 15.02 13.62 -3.58
C ALA A 78 15.97 14.05 -2.45
N GLY A 79 17.24 13.62 -2.57
CA GLY A 79 18.30 13.92 -1.61
C GLY A 79 18.22 13.13 -0.29
N ILE A 80 17.29 12.18 -0.16
CA ILE A 80 17.19 11.26 0.99
C ILE A 80 17.72 9.88 0.60
N VAL A 81 17.22 9.33 -0.52
CA VAL A 81 17.64 8.02 -1.04
C VAL A 81 18.20 8.13 -2.46
N HIS A 82 18.96 7.12 -2.89
CA HIS A 82 19.44 7.00 -4.26
C HIS A 82 18.79 5.81 -5.00
N THR A 83 18.92 5.75 -6.33
CA THR A 83 18.34 4.68 -7.14
C THR A 83 18.83 3.32 -6.67
N GLY A 84 17.92 2.37 -6.49
CA GLY A 84 18.22 1.01 -6.05
C GLY A 84 18.66 0.90 -4.60
N GLN A 85 18.63 1.98 -3.81
CA GLN A 85 18.97 1.90 -2.39
C GLN A 85 17.98 1.00 -1.68
N ALA A 86 18.50 -0.08 -1.11
CA ALA A 86 17.74 -1.01 -0.29
C ALA A 86 17.75 -0.56 1.18
N LEU A 87 16.56 -0.54 1.80
CA LEU A 87 16.36 -0.30 3.23
C LEU A 87 15.97 -1.64 3.89
N PRO A 88 16.92 -2.39 4.47
CA PRO A 88 16.68 -3.75 4.90
C PRO A 88 15.61 -3.86 5.99
N GLY A 89 14.72 -4.84 5.84
CA GLY A 89 13.74 -5.23 6.86
C GLY A 89 12.52 -4.33 6.97
N VAL A 90 12.37 -3.33 6.10
CA VAL A 90 11.23 -2.39 6.12
C VAL A 90 9.96 -2.99 5.54
N VAL A 91 10.07 -3.84 4.51
CA VAL A 91 8.89 -4.53 3.97
C VAL A 91 8.55 -5.69 4.91
N GLY A 92 7.36 -5.64 5.49
CA GLY A 92 6.71 -6.74 6.19
C GLY A 92 5.59 -6.27 7.12
N ILE A 93 4.96 -7.16 7.88
CA ILE A 93 4.80 -8.58 7.51
C ILE A 93 3.74 -8.77 6.41
N GLU A 94 2.93 -7.75 6.16
CA GLU A 94 2.03 -7.65 5.01
C GLU A 94 2.56 -6.59 4.04
N TYR A 95 2.28 -6.80 2.76
CA TYR A 95 2.63 -5.86 1.71
C TYR A 95 1.53 -5.75 0.66
N SER A 96 1.53 -4.59 0.01
CA SER A 96 0.67 -4.24 -1.10
C SER A 96 1.50 -3.91 -2.34
N GLY A 97 0.85 -3.92 -3.51
CA GLY A 97 1.51 -3.73 -4.80
C GLY A 97 0.53 -3.26 -5.85
N VAL A 98 1.05 -2.53 -6.85
CA VAL A 98 0.25 -2.02 -7.97
C VAL A 98 -0.23 -3.19 -8.82
N ASP A 99 -1.54 -3.29 -8.96
CA ASP A 99 -2.20 -4.30 -9.78
C ASP A 99 -3.02 -3.63 -10.88
N LEU A 100 -2.52 -3.71 -12.12
CA LEU A 100 -3.18 -3.11 -13.28
C LEU A 100 -4.32 -3.97 -13.86
N ASP A 101 -4.58 -5.15 -13.29
CA ASP A 101 -5.82 -5.90 -13.54
C ASP A 101 -6.97 -5.39 -12.66
N ALA A 102 -6.68 -4.52 -11.67
CA ALA A 102 -7.65 -3.79 -10.88
C ALA A 102 -7.69 -2.29 -11.25
N PRO A 103 -8.84 -1.59 -11.04
CA PRO A 103 -8.91 -0.13 -11.17
C PRO A 103 -7.82 0.57 -10.35
N THR A 104 -6.96 1.32 -11.03
CA THR A 104 -5.80 2.01 -10.43
C THR A 104 -5.86 3.52 -10.76
N PRO A 105 -5.79 4.43 -9.76
CA PRO A 105 -5.76 5.87 -9.97
C PRO A 105 -4.59 6.31 -10.85
N ARG A 106 -4.80 7.34 -11.68
CA ARG A 106 -3.77 7.92 -12.56
C ARG A 106 -3.82 9.46 -12.49
N PRO A 107 -2.66 10.16 -12.52
CA PRO A 107 -1.30 9.62 -12.56
C PRO A 107 -0.86 9.04 -11.21
N ILE A 108 0.00 8.01 -11.25
CA ILE A 108 0.58 7.35 -10.07
C ILE A 108 2.07 7.09 -10.27
N GLU A 109 2.85 7.33 -9.21
CA GLU A 109 4.26 7.03 -9.10
C GLU A 109 4.47 5.88 -8.12
N VAL A 110 5.26 4.88 -8.53
CA VAL A 110 5.84 3.88 -7.61
C VAL A 110 7.19 4.41 -7.15
N LEU A 111 7.28 4.78 -5.88
CA LEU A 111 8.44 5.40 -5.25
C LEU A 111 9.45 4.37 -4.76
N PHE A 112 8.93 3.25 -4.28
CA PHE A 112 9.71 2.06 -3.93
C PHE A 112 9.07 0.85 -4.60
N HIS A 113 9.89 0.00 -5.22
CA HIS A 113 9.47 -1.21 -5.93
C HIS A 113 10.38 -2.36 -5.47
N SER A 114 9.85 -3.21 -4.58
CA SER A 114 10.67 -4.10 -3.75
C SER A 114 10.39 -5.56 -4.07
N PRO A 115 11.36 -6.32 -4.61
CA PRO A 115 11.19 -7.76 -4.81
C PRO A 115 10.93 -8.47 -3.49
N VAL A 116 9.89 -9.29 -3.45
CA VAL A 116 9.49 -10.06 -2.26
C VAL A 116 9.05 -11.45 -2.66
N VAL A 117 9.19 -12.42 -1.75
CA VAL A 117 8.60 -13.74 -1.92
C VAL A 117 7.39 -13.83 -1.00
N CYS A 118 6.23 -14.11 -1.57
CA CYS A 118 5.02 -14.36 -0.80
C CYS A 118 5.21 -15.62 0.04
N GLY A 119 5.13 -15.49 1.37
CA GLY A 119 5.35 -16.61 2.28
C GLY A 119 4.27 -17.68 2.26
N THR A 120 3.06 -17.36 1.78
CA THR A 120 1.98 -18.35 1.64
C THR A 120 2.04 -19.12 0.31
N THR A 121 2.36 -18.45 -0.80
CA THR A 121 2.36 -19.08 -2.14
C THR A 121 3.75 -19.48 -2.63
N HIS A 122 4.80 -19.00 -1.96
CA HIS A 122 6.21 -19.09 -2.37
C HIS A 122 6.53 -18.49 -3.74
N GLN A 123 5.63 -17.67 -4.29
CA GLN A 123 5.84 -16.99 -5.56
C GLN A 123 6.59 -15.67 -5.37
N HIS A 124 7.35 -15.30 -6.40
CA HIS A 124 7.99 -13.99 -6.49
C HIS A 124 6.95 -12.91 -6.84
N ASP A 125 7.00 -11.81 -6.12
CA ASP A 125 6.07 -10.68 -6.25
C ASP A 125 6.81 -9.36 -5.96
N PHE A 126 6.07 -8.25 -5.95
CA PHE A 126 6.58 -6.94 -5.54
C PHE A 126 5.74 -6.31 -4.42
N ALA A 127 6.44 -5.59 -3.55
CA ALA A 127 5.86 -4.62 -2.63
C ALA A 127 6.13 -3.20 -3.14
N ASP A 128 5.07 -2.41 -3.32
CA ASP A 128 5.16 -1.07 -3.90
C ASP A 128 4.72 0.00 -2.90
N ALA A 129 5.52 1.05 -2.71
CA ALA A 129 5.04 2.25 -2.04
C ALA A 129 4.74 3.31 -3.10
N VAL A 130 3.55 3.91 -3.06
CA VAL A 130 3.02 4.71 -4.16
C VAL A 130 2.63 6.13 -3.75
N TYR A 131 2.65 7.04 -4.72
CA TYR A 131 2.10 8.38 -4.62
C TYR A 131 1.22 8.68 -5.84
N TYR A 132 -0.03 9.10 -5.63
CA TYR A 132 -0.91 9.55 -6.71
C TYR A 132 -1.57 10.88 -6.37
N THR A 133 -2.05 11.57 -7.41
CA THR A 133 -2.74 12.87 -7.26
C THR A 133 -4.08 12.88 -7.95
N THR A 134 -5.03 13.68 -7.45
CA THR A 134 -6.40 13.76 -7.97
C THR A 134 -6.70 15.11 -8.62
N PRO A 135 -7.78 15.23 -9.42
CA PRO A 135 -8.21 16.51 -10.00
C PRO A 135 -8.53 17.60 -8.97
N SER A 136 -8.84 17.26 -7.71
CA SER A 136 -9.06 18.25 -6.66
C SER A 136 -7.76 18.85 -6.11
N GLY A 137 -6.60 18.33 -6.52
CA GLY A 137 -5.29 18.71 -5.99
C GLY A 137 -4.87 17.90 -4.76
N ALA A 138 -5.64 16.90 -4.34
CA ALA A 138 -5.21 16.01 -3.26
C ALA A 138 -4.02 15.16 -3.72
N GLY A 139 -3.09 14.88 -2.79
CA GLY A 139 -2.06 13.87 -2.94
C GLY A 139 -2.33 12.73 -1.96
N VAL A 140 -2.07 11.50 -2.38
CA VAL A 140 -2.23 10.30 -1.56
C VAL A 140 -0.92 9.52 -1.62
N PHE A 141 -0.42 9.15 -0.46
CA PHE A 141 0.75 8.29 -0.29
C PHE A 141 0.33 7.01 0.43
N GLU A 142 0.84 5.89 -0.04
CA GLU A 142 0.67 4.56 0.57
C GLU A 142 2.08 3.93 0.67
N SER A 143 2.39 3.33 1.83
CA SER A 143 3.76 2.90 2.17
C SER A 143 4.13 1.51 1.64
N GLY A 144 3.19 0.76 1.11
CA GLY A 144 3.36 -0.57 0.52
C GLY A 144 3.48 -1.69 1.54
N THR A 145 3.46 -1.34 2.83
CA THR A 145 3.89 -2.25 3.88
C THR A 145 3.42 -1.84 5.27
N GLN A 146 3.16 -2.84 6.11
CA GLN A 146 2.75 -2.66 7.51
C GLN A 146 3.90 -2.15 8.40
N ASP A 147 5.14 -2.53 8.10
CA ASP A 147 6.30 -2.31 8.97
C ASP A 147 6.99 -0.95 8.71
N TRP A 148 6.41 -0.05 7.90
CA TRP A 148 6.94 1.31 7.69
C TRP A 148 7.20 2.05 9.02
N VAL A 149 6.24 2.00 9.94
CA VAL A 149 6.35 2.62 11.27
C VAL A 149 7.41 1.94 12.12
N CYS A 150 7.51 0.61 12.06
CA CYS A 150 8.61 -0.09 12.73
C CYS A 150 9.97 0.27 12.13
N GLY A 151 10.05 0.53 10.83
CA GLY A 151 11.28 0.96 10.17
C GLY A 151 11.76 2.33 10.65
N MET A 152 10.85 3.19 11.13
CA MET A 152 11.18 4.48 11.76
C MET A 152 11.62 4.32 13.23
N ASP A 153 11.18 3.27 13.92
CA ASP A 153 11.50 3.06 15.33
C ASP A 153 12.77 2.21 15.50
N PRO A 154 13.91 2.78 15.94
CA PRO A 154 15.12 2.00 16.18
C PRO A 154 14.97 0.97 17.32
N PHE A 155 13.86 1.02 18.07
CA PHE A 155 13.52 0.09 19.15
C PHE A 155 12.44 -0.92 18.77
N CYS A 156 11.89 -0.88 17.54
CA CYS A 156 10.94 -1.91 17.11
C CYS A 156 11.61 -3.28 17.11
N THR A 157 10.98 -4.27 17.75
CA THR A 157 11.44 -5.66 17.74
C THR A 157 11.04 -6.36 16.44
N GLY A 158 11.51 -5.84 15.31
CA GLY A 158 11.30 -6.36 13.96
C GLY A 158 12.61 -6.59 13.21
N PRO A 159 12.58 -7.05 11.95
CA PRO A 159 13.78 -7.23 11.13
C PRO A 159 14.43 -5.91 10.66
N ALA A 160 13.72 -4.77 10.73
CA ALA A 160 14.22 -3.44 10.41
C ALA A 160 15.15 -2.89 11.52
N GLN A 161 16.31 -3.51 11.74
CA GLN A 161 17.28 -3.08 12.78
C GLN A 161 18.50 -2.34 12.22
N ALA A 162 18.50 -2.05 10.93
CA ALA A 162 19.59 -1.28 10.34
C ALA A 162 19.48 0.18 10.80
N GLY A 163 20.32 0.61 11.74
CA GLY A 163 20.24 1.95 12.36
C GLY A 163 20.33 3.16 11.41
N HIS A 164 20.64 2.95 10.12
CA HIS A 164 20.58 3.99 9.09
C HIS A 164 19.21 4.12 8.41
N VAL A 165 18.31 3.14 8.56
CA VAL A 165 16.98 3.13 7.93
C VAL A 165 16.04 4.12 8.59
N ALA A 166 15.98 4.12 9.93
CA ALA A 166 15.09 5.00 10.69
C ALA A 166 15.24 6.48 10.34
N PRO A 167 16.46 7.07 10.31
CA PRO A 167 16.63 8.46 9.90
C PRO A 167 16.13 8.78 8.47
N LEU A 168 16.20 7.81 7.54
CA LEU A 168 15.74 8.01 6.17
C LEU A 168 14.20 7.99 6.09
N LEU A 169 13.56 7.02 6.75
CA LEU A 169 12.09 6.95 6.80
C LEU A 169 11.49 8.11 7.61
N ASP A 170 12.17 8.57 8.66
CA ASP A 170 11.80 9.77 9.41
C ASP A 170 11.87 11.03 8.53
N ALA A 171 12.92 11.17 7.73
CA ALA A 171 13.07 12.30 6.82
C ALA A 171 11.98 12.30 5.72
N ILE A 172 11.67 11.13 5.16
CA ILE A 172 10.58 10.96 4.17
C ILE A 172 9.24 11.31 4.80
N SER A 173 8.92 10.72 5.96
CA SER A 173 7.64 10.94 6.65
C SER A 173 7.48 12.40 7.10
N THR A 174 8.55 13.02 7.60
CA THR A 174 8.55 14.45 7.95
C THR A 174 8.25 15.31 6.73
N ARG A 175 8.89 15.03 5.58
CA ARG A 175 8.64 15.75 4.33
C ARG A 175 7.21 15.56 3.83
N LEU A 176 6.68 14.34 3.94
CA LEU A 176 5.28 14.04 3.60
C LEU A 176 4.31 14.87 4.44
N PHE A 177 4.42 14.78 5.77
CA PHE A 177 3.48 15.45 6.68
C PHE A 177 3.56 16.98 6.59
N THR A 178 4.76 17.54 6.49
CA THR A 178 4.93 19.00 6.31
C THR A 178 4.30 19.49 5.01
N THR A 179 4.46 18.74 3.92
CA THR A 179 3.86 19.08 2.62
C THR A 179 2.34 18.93 2.62
N PHE A 180 1.83 17.84 3.20
CA PHE A 180 0.39 17.58 3.26
C PHE A 180 -0.33 18.57 4.20
N ALA A 181 0.33 19.02 5.26
CA ALA A 181 -0.19 20.08 6.13
C ALA A 181 -0.26 21.44 5.44
N ALA A 182 0.65 21.73 4.49
CA ALA A 182 0.60 22.95 3.69
C ALA A 182 -0.53 22.89 2.67
N GLY A 183 -0.59 21.82 1.87
CA GLY A 183 -1.68 21.45 0.98
C GLY A 183 -2.10 22.48 -0.10
N PRO A 184 -2.87 22.05 -1.12
CA PRO A 184 -3.05 20.66 -1.57
C PRO A 184 -1.78 20.15 -2.28
N ALA A 185 -1.23 19.02 -1.82
CA ALA A 185 0.06 18.51 -2.30
C ALA A 185 0.08 18.20 -3.80
N GLY A 186 -1.04 17.76 -4.38
CA GLY A 186 -1.13 17.46 -5.80
C GLY A 186 -1.07 18.68 -6.72
N LEU A 187 -1.23 19.91 -6.20
CA LEU A 187 -1.05 21.13 -6.99
C LEU A 187 0.42 21.56 -7.07
N THR A 188 1.18 21.39 -5.99
CA THR A 188 2.61 21.78 -5.94
C THR A 188 3.54 20.63 -6.31
N HIS A 189 3.07 19.39 -6.13
CA HIS A 189 3.77 18.15 -6.41
C HIS A 189 2.84 17.17 -7.15
N PRO A 190 2.46 17.48 -8.41
CA PRO A 190 1.64 16.57 -9.21
C PRO A 190 2.39 15.25 -9.44
N ALA A 191 1.68 14.12 -9.40
CA ALA A 191 2.29 12.82 -9.66
C ALA A 191 2.62 12.66 -11.15
N LEU A 192 3.74 11.97 -11.45
CA LEU A 192 4.23 11.71 -12.81
C LEU A 192 4.35 10.22 -13.09
N ASP A 193 3.54 9.71 -14.00
CA ASP A 193 3.44 8.26 -14.20
C ASP A 193 4.76 7.56 -14.54
N ASN A 194 5.16 6.56 -13.74
CA ASN A 194 6.42 5.84 -13.91
C ASN A 194 6.26 4.32 -14.10
N LEU A 195 5.02 3.81 -14.18
CA LEU A 195 4.75 2.38 -14.26
C LEU A 195 5.39 1.70 -15.47
N ALA A 196 5.40 2.39 -16.62
CA ALA A 196 6.01 1.87 -17.84
C ALA A 196 7.54 1.71 -17.72
N ALA A 197 8.20 2.62 -17.00
CA ALA A 197 9.64 2.56 -16.76
C ALA A 197 10.02 1.40 -15.81
N LEU A 198 9.09 0.99 -14.94
CA LEU A 198 9.24 -0.14 -14.03
C LEU A 198 8.69 -1.46 -14.59
N HIS A 199 8.24 -1.46 -15.86
CA HIS A 199 7.64 -2.62 -16.51
C HIS A 199 6.39 -3.19 -15.81
N ILE A 200 5.69 -2.38 -15.02
CA ILE A 200 4.44 -2.75 -14.37
C ILE A 200 3.33 -2.72 -15.44
N ARG A 201 2.74 -3.88 -15.71
CA ARG A 201 1.74 -4.10 -16.76
C ARG A 201 0.68 -5.10 -16.29
N ALA A 202 -0.53 -4.98 -16.82
CA ALA A 202 -1.61 -5.96 -16.60
C ALA A 202 -1.15 -7.38 -16.98
N GLY A 203 -1.55 -8.37 -16.20
CA GLY A 203 -1.17 -9.78 -16.37
C GLY A 203 0.28 -10.13 -16.03
N ALA A 204 1.09 -9.19 -15.53
CA ALA A 204 2.45 -9.45 -15.04
C ALA A 204 2.44 -9.57 -13.50
N HIS A 205 1.97 -10.69 -12.98
CA HIS A 205 1.94 -10.94 -11.53
C HIS A 205 3.19 -11.66 -10.99
N GLU A 206 4.24 -11.83 -11.81
CA GLU A 206 5.49 -12.47 -11.37
C GLU A 206 6.67 -11.52 -11.56
N ALA A 207 7.40 -11.29 -10.47
CA ALA A 207 8.72 -10.68 -10.55
C ALA A 207 9.71 -11.64 -11.23
N PRO A 208 10.70 -11.12 -11.98
CA PRO A 208 11.84 -11.92 -12.40
C PRO A 208 12.49 -12.57 -11.16
N ALA A 209 12.98 -13.81 -11.30
CA ALA A 209 13.82 -14.41 -10.27
C ALA A 209 15.01 -13.47 -9.96
N PRO A 210 15.44 -13.34 -8.69
CA PRO A 210 16.60 -12.51 -8.37
C PRO A 210 17.83 -13.01 -9.15
N ASP A 211 18.55 -12.10 -9.80
CA ASP A 211 19.80 -12.41 -10.49
C ASP A 211 20.77 -13.07 -9.50
N THR A 212 21.16 -14.31 -9.80
CA THR A 212 22.21 -15.02 -9.07
C THR A 212 23.55 -14.73 -9.73
N ASP A 213 24.21 -13.65 -9.30
CA ASP A 213 25.64 -13.41 -9.54
C ASP A 213 26.40 -13.35 -8.20
#